data_AF-A0A832GPX9-F1
#
_entry.id   AF-A0A832GPX9-F1
#
_cell.length_a   1.000
_cell.length_b   1.000
_cell.length_c   1.000
_cell.angle_alpha   90.00
_cell.angle_beta   90.00
_cell.angle_gamma   90.00
#
_symmetry.space_group_name_H-M   'P 1'
#
loop_
_entity.id
_entity.type
_entity.pdbx_description
1 polymer ?
#
loop_
_entity_poly.entity_id
_entity_poly.type
_entity_poly.pdbx_seq_one_letter_code
_entity_poly.pdbx_strand_id
1 'polypeptide(L)'
;MKAKDFLEYLKDNLKETLRLEQAYCHKPKGCYLAKISLPANFLSILPYLRGKVSPLFYDPQSSLIFKWPYRGNFYKISLGKDYLQWGIVSSKEEAEEVFSALFTFLRDLCQNLEEIKPDYRPVKRPPPLEIYKYLPKTNCKECGELSCLAFAGKVAIGEAEISLCPHLTFENLELLTVLLEGGTP
;
A
#
# COMPACT_ATOMS: atom_id res chain seq x y z
N MET A 1 22.02 -4.40 -14.55
CA MET A 1 22.05 -4.40 -13.07
C MET A 1 20.88 -5.24 -12.58
N LYS A 2 21.07 -6.26 -11.75
CA LYS A 2 19.95 -7.04 -11.19
C LYS A 2 19.24 -6.23 -10.10
N ALA A 3 17.99 -6.56 -9.77
CA ALA A 3 17.24 -5.84 -8.72
C ALA A 3 17.99 -5.84 -7.37
N LYS A 4 18.65 -6.96 -7.03
CA LYS A 4 19.50 -7.10 -5.84
C LYS A 4 20.65 -6.10 -5.81
N ASP A 5 21.40 -5.97 -6.92
CA ASP A 5 22.56 -5.07 -7.00
C ASP A 5 22.13 -3.61 -6.82
N PHE A 6 20.96 -3.25 -7.38
CA PHE A 6 20.41 -1.91 -7.24
C PHE A 6 19.95 -1.61 -5.80
N LEU A 7 19.39 -2.61 -5.11
CA LEU A 7 19.02 -2.46 -3.72
C LEU A 7 20.26 -2.16 -2.87
N GLU A 8 21.37 -2.88 -3.03
CA GLU A 8 22.60 -2.56 -2.30
C GLU A 8 23.08 -1.12 -2.58
N TYR A 9 23.08 -0.69 -3.85
CA TYR A 9 23.39 0.70 -4.21
C TYR A 9 22.47 1.72 -3.52
N LEU A 10 21.15 1.48 -3.49
CA LEU A 10 20.20 2.36 -2.84
C LEU A 10 20.43 2.49 -1.33
N LYS A 11 20.84 1.41 -0.67
CA LYS A 11 21.14 1.45 0.77
C LYS A 11 22.26 2.44 1.07
N ASP A 12 23.31 2.41 0.25
CA ASP A 12 24.50 3.24 0.45
C ASP A 12 24.28 4.71 0.00
N ASN A 13 23.30 4.95 -0.87
CA ASN A 13 23.03 6.26 -1.47
C ASN A 13 21.61 6.80 -1.16
N LEU A 14 20.99 6.31 -0.09
CA LEU A 14 19.60 6.65 0.23
C LEU A 14 19.43 8.15 0.48
N LYS A 15 20.39 8.76 1.19
CA LYS A 15 20.28 10.17 1.61
C LYS A 15 20.28 11.13 0.42
N GLU A 16 21.01 10.77 -0.62
CA GLU A 16 21.18 11.50 -1.88
C GLU A 16 19.99 11.28 -2.82
N THR A 17 19.38 10.10 -2.78
CA THR A 17 18.29 9.70 -3.69
C THR A 17 16.90 10.00 -3.14
N LEU A 18 16.74 10.03 -1.82
CA LEU A 18 15.47 10.29 -1.12
C LEU A 18 15.05 11.75 -1.26
N ARG A 19 13.87 11.95 -1.85
CA ARG A 19 13.18 13.24 -1.92
C ARG A 19 11.86 13.20 -1.15
N LEU A 20 11.54 14.32 -0.51
CA LEU A 20 10.23 14.55 0.10
C LEU A 20 9.42 15.49 -0.76
N GLU A 21 8.22 15.07 -1.15
CA GLU A 21 7.21 15.85 -1.85
C GLU A 21 6.05 16.14 -0.89
N GLN A 22 5.41 17.31 -0.99
CA GLN A 22 4.28 17.63 -0.10
C GLN A 22 3.04 16.79 -0.48
N ALA A 23 2.48 16.06 0.48
CA ALA A 23 1.39 15.11 0.23
C ALA A 23 0.04 15.81 -0.03
N TYR A 24 -0.17 17.00 0.55
CA TYR A 24 -1.42 17.75 0.42
C TYR A 24 -1.14 19.24 0.19
N CYS A 25 -1.89 19.84 -0.73
CA CYS A 25 -1.79 21.27 -1.05
C CYS A 25 -2.14 22.21 0.12
N HIS A 26 -2.85 21.71 1.15
CA HIS A 26 -3.41 22.54 2.22
C HIS A 26 -3.04 22.11 3.66
N LYS A 27 -2.26 21.03 3.86
CA LYS A 27 -1.82 20.63 5.21
C LYS A 27 -0.49 21.28 5.60
N PRO A 28 -0.28 21.62 6.89
CA PRO A 28 0.97 22.18 7.40
C PRO A 28 2.14 21.18 7.34
N LYS A 29 3.34 21.66 7.70
CA LYS A 29 4.58 20.87 7.79
C LYS A 29 4.33 19.49 8.44
N GLY A 30 4.99 18.45 7.93
CA GLY A 30 4.88 17.10 8.46
C GLY A 30 3.90 16.18 7.73
N CYS A 31 3.58 16.46 6.46
CA CYS A 31 2.79 15.58 5.59
C CYS A 31 3.51 15.43 4.25
N TYR A 32 4.44 14.49 4.17
CA TYR A 32 5.27 14.26 3.00
C TYR A 32 5.05 12.89 2.39
N LEU A 33 5.22 12.82 1.06
CA LEU A 33 5.47 11.61 0.32
C LEU A 33 6.97 11.51 0.09
N ALA A 34 7.57 10.45 0.60
CA ALA A 34 8.94 10.10 0.32
C ALA A 34 9.03 9.37 -1.01
N LYS A 35 10.04 9.67 -1.82
CA LYS A 35 10.20 9.13 -3.16
C LYS A 35 11.66 8.92 -3.52
N ILE A 36 11.94 7.81 -4.19
CA ILE A 36 13.22 7.51 -4.83
C ILE A 36 12.98 7.06 -6.27
N SER A 37 13.96 7.29 -7.14
CA SER A 37 13.95 6.76 -8.50
C SER A 37 14.41 5.31 -8.51
N LEU A 38 13.72 4.46 -9.28
CA LEU A 38 14.07 3.07 -9.52
C LEU A 38 14.47 2.87 -10.99
N PRO A 39 15.31 1.88 -11.29
CA PRO A 39 15.58 1.46 -12.65
C PRO A 39 14.37 0.70 -13.22
N ALA A 40 14.19 0.77 -14.54
CA ALA A 40 13.04 0.17 -15.23
C ALA A 40 12.85 -1.34 -15.00
N ASN A 41 13.92 -2.07 -14.64
CA ASN A 41 13.86 -3.51 -14.44
C ASN A 41 13.27 -3.93 -13.08
N PHE A 42 12.99 -2.99 -12.18
CA PHE A 42 12.40 -3.30 -10.88
C PHE A 42 10.95 -3.80 -10.95
N LEU A 43 10.25 -3.56 -12.07
CA LEU A 43 8.90 -4.10 -12.30
C LEU A 43 8.85 -5.64 -12.29
N SER A 44 9.96 -6.30 -12.63
CA SER A 44 10.03 -7.76 -12.68
C SER A 44 9.76 -8.45 -11.33
N ILE A 45 9.95 -7.75 -10.21
CA ILE A 45 9.69 -8.31 -8.88
C ILE A 45 8.23 -8.19 -8.44
N LEU A 46 7.40 -7.40 -9.13
CA LEU A 46 6.02 -7.12 -8.70
C LEU A 46 5.15 -8.37 -8.52
N PRO A 47 5.16 -9.38 -9.43
CA PRO A 47 4.34 -10.58 -9.26
C PRO A 47 4.74 -11.39 -8.02
N TYR A 48 6.02 -11.38 -7.64
CA TYR A 48 6.54 -12.07 -6.47
C TYR A 48 6.21 -11.32 -5.18
N LEU A 49 6.19 -9.99 -5.26
CA LEU A 49 5.85 -9.11 -4.15
C LEU A 49 4.35 -9.13 -3.84
N ARG A 50 3.48 -9.21 -4.86
CA ARG A 50 2.02 -9.12 -4.71
C ARG A 50 1.46 -10.11 -3.68
N GLY A 51 1.92 -11.36 -3.70
CA GLY A 51 1.45 -12.39 -2.77
C GLY A 51 2.00 -12.28 -1.34
N LYS A 52 2.92 -11.35 -1.07
CA LYS A 52 3.60 -11.18 0.22
C LYS A 52 3.21 -9.90 0.96
N VAL A 53 2.33 -9.09 0.38
CA VAL A 53 1.90 -7.80 0.93
C VAL A 53 0.37 -7.72 0.94
N SER A 54 -0.18 -6.66 1.54
CA SER A 54 -1.62 -6.33 1.44
C SER A 54 -1.84 -5.34 0.29
N PRO A 55 -2.18 -5.80 -0.93
CA PRO A 55 -2.30 -4.94 -2.09
C PRO A 55 -3.55 -4.05 -2.01
N LEU A 56 -3.39 -2.80 -2.44
CA LEU A 56 -4.46 -1.83 -2.66
C LEU A 56 -4.76 -1.65 -4.15
N PHE A 57 -3.74 -1.82 -4.98
CA PHE A 57 -3.83 -1.80 -6.43
C PHE A 57 -2.69 -2.64 -6.99
N TYR A 58 -2.97 -3.40 -8.03
CA TYR A 58 -1.93 -4.12 -8.75
C TYR A 58 -2.30 -4.26 -10.22
N ASP A 59 -1.41 -3.78 -11.06
CA ASP A 59 -1.34 -4.10 -12.47
C ASP A 59 0.07 -4.64 -12.76
N PRO A 60 0.20 -5.92 -13.19
CA PRO A 60 1.48 -6.55 -13.47
C PRO A 60 2.40 -5.77 -14.42
N GLN A 61 1.85 -4.91 -15.27
CA GLN A 61 2.61 -4.16 -16.27
C GLN A 61 2.97 -2.74 -15.86
N SER A 62 2.39 -2.21 -14.77
CA SER A 62 2.54 -0.78 -14.44
C SER A 62 2.96 -0.52 -12.99
N SER A 63 2.21 -1.00 -12.00
CA SER A 63 2.51 -0.70 -10.60
C SER A 63 1.83 -1.63 -9.60
N LEU A 64 2.39 -1.64 -8.39
CA LEU A 64 1.81 -2.26 -7.20
C LEU A 64 1.76 -1.21 -6.09
N ILE A 65 0.57 -1.00 -5.54
CA ILE A 65 0.35 -0.17 -4.35
C ILE A 65 -0.08 -1.09 -3.22
N PHE A 66 0.53 -1.01 -2.05
CA PHE A 66 0.23 -1.88 -0.92
C PHE A 66 0.37 -1.18 0.43
N LYS A 67 -0.22 -1.77 1.47
CA LYS A 67 -0.06 -1.34 2.86
C LYS A 67 1.19 -1.96 3.47
N TRP A 68 1.99 -1.13 4.12
CA TRP A 68 3.20 -1.54 4.84
C TRP A 68 3.10 -1.17 6.32
N PRO A 69 3.03 -2.16 7.23
CA PRO A 69 3.03 -1.90 8.67
C PRO A 69 4.44 -1.57 9.16
N TYR A 70 4.59 -0.49 9.93
CA TYR A 70 5.83 -0.16 10.62
C TYR A 70 5.56 0.63 11.90
N ARG A 71 6.10 0.15 13.03
CA ARG A 71 5.95 0.75 14.38
C ARG A 71 4.49 1.13 14.74
N GLY A 72 3.54 0.25 14.44
CA GLY A 72 2.12 0.46 14.74
C GLY A 72 1.37 1.38 13.76
N ASN A 73 2.06 1.95 12.77
CA ASN A 73 1.47 2.74 11.70
C ASN A 73 1.40 1.93 10.39
N PHE A 74 0.53 2.37 9.48
CA PHE A 74 0.48 1.87 8.11
C PHE A 74 0.92 2.94 7.13
N TYR A 75 1.83 2.56 6.24
CA TYR A 75 2.30 3.40 5.14
C TYR A 75 1.79 2.83 3.82
N LYS A 76 1.38 3.72 2.92
CA LYS A 76 1.03 3.35 1.55
C LYS A 76 2.31 3.36 0.73
N ILE A 77 2.72 2.19 0.24
CA ILE A 77 3.87 2.04 -0.65
C ILE A 77 3.36 1.95 -2.08
N SER A 78 3.94 2.73 -2.99
CA SER A 78 3.66 2.67 -4.42
C SER A 78 4.96 2.35 -5.15
N LEU A 79 4.99 1.20 -5.80
CA LEU A 79 6.10 0.76 -6.64
C LEU A 79 5.66 0.85 -8.11
N GLY A 80 6.19 1.83 -8.82
CA GLY A 80 5.92 2.10 -10.23
C GLY A 80 7.06 1.69 -11.14
N LYS A 81 7.00 2.15 -12.40
CA LYS A 81 7.98 1.80 -13.45
C LYS A 81 9.39 2.29 -13.14
N ASP A 82 9.51 3.48 -12.59
CA ASP A 82 10.76 4.21 -12.39
C ASP A 82 10.83 4.89 -11.01
N TYR A 83 9.95 4.51 -10.09
CA TYR A 83 9.91 5.10 -8.75
C TYR A 83 9.42 4.12 -7.68
N LEU A 84 9.90 4.37 -6.47
CA LEU A 84 9.32 3.87 -5.23
C LEU A 84 8.93 5.08 -4.40
N GLN A 85 7.67 5.11 -3.97
CA GLN A 85 7.11 6.18 -3.16
C GLN A 85 6.44 5.61 -1.93
N TRP A 86 6.57 6.27 -0.79
CA TRP A 86 5.86 5.90 0.42
C TRP A 86 5.43 7.13 1.21
N GLY A 87 4.39 6.95 2.01
CA GLY A 87 3.89 8.00 2.88
C GLY A 87 2.58 7.62 3.55
N ILE A 88 2.02 8.50 4.37
CA ILE A 88 2.51 9.86 4.65
C ILE A 88 3.52 9.81 5.79
N VAL A 89 4.63 10.53 5.65
CA VAL A 89 5.67 10.68 6.69
C VAL A 89 5.75 12.13 7.16
N SER A 90 6.16 12.31 8.41
CA SER A 90 6.29 13.61 9.06
C SER A 90 7.67 14.24 8.89
N SER A 91 8.71 13.44 8.65
CA SER A 91 10.07 13.94 8.47
C SER A 91 10.90 13.06 7.53
N LYS A 92 12.11 13.51 7.19
CA LYS A 92 13.05 12.71 6.38
C LYS A 92 13.57 11.51 7.18
N GLU A 93 13.78 11.69 8.48
CA GLU A 93 14.23 10.63 9.39
C GLU A 93 13.21 9.49 9.46
N GLU A 94 11.93 9.81 9.61
CA GLU A 94 10.85 8.80 9.55
C GLU A 94 10.80 8.10 8.18
N ALA A 95 10.98 8.86 7.10
CA ALA A 95 11.05 8.27 5.77
C ALA A 95 12.19 7.25 5.63
N GLU A 96 13.38 7.58 6.14
CA GLU A 96 14.55 6.70 6.15
C GLU A 96 14.32 5.45 7.00
N GLU A 97 13.70 5.58 8.17
CA GLU A 97 13.36 4.45 9.04
C GLU A 97 12.38 3.47 8.36
N VAL A 98 11.30 4.01 7.79
CA VAL A 98 10.30 3.20 7.06
C VAL A 98 10.95 2.50 5.87
N PHE A 99 11.79 3.23 5.12
CA PHE A 99 12.51 2.65 4.00
C PHE A 99 13.47 1.55 4.44
N SER A 100 14.23 1.72 5.51
CA SER A 100 15.18 0.71 6.00
C SER A 100 14.49 -0.63 6.30
N ALA A 101 13.32 -0.58 6.93
CA ALA A 101 12.50 -1.77 7.19
C ALA A 101 11.95 -2.39 5.89
N LEU A 102 11.37 -1.57 5.01
CA LEU A 102 10.87 -2.02 3.71
C LEU A 102 11.98 -2.63 2.85
N PHE A 103 13.15 -2.01 2.86
CA PHE A 103 14.32 -2.39 2.10
C PHE A 103 14.84 -3.77 2.52
N THR A 104 14.90 -4.03 3.82
CA THR A 104 15.28 -5.35 4.35
C THR A 104 14.34 -6.44 3.83
N PHE A 105 13.04 -6.16 3.80
CA PHE A 105 12.04 -7.06 3.23
C PHE A 105 12.18 -7.24 1.71
N LEU A 106 12.36 -6.15 0.94
CA LEU A 106 12.57 -6.24 -0.51
C LEU A 106 13.84 -7.02 -0.87
N ARG A 107 14.89 -6.87 -0.06
CA ARG A 107 16.14 -7.61 -0.21
C ARG A 107 15.92 -9.10 0.01
N ASP A 108 15.26 -9.48 1.10
CA ASP A 108 14.95 -10.88 1.41
C ASP A 108 14.09 -11.50 0.30
N LEU A 109 13.05 -10.80 -0.14
CA LEU A 109 12.23 -11.21 -1.28
C LEU A 109 13.10 -11.47 -2.52
N CYS A 110 14.02 -10.55 -2.85
CA CYS A 110 14.91 -10.68 -4.00
C CYS A 110 15.89 -11.86 -3.89
N GLN A 111 16.29 -12.25 -2.67
CA GLN A 111 17.17 -13.39 -2.43
C GLN A 111 16.45 -14.73 -2.64
N ASN A 112 15.15 -14.77 -2.33
CA ASN A 112 14.34 -15.99 -2.37
C ASN A 112 13.35 -16.00 -3.56
N LEU A 113 13.59 -15.21 -4.61
CA LEU A 113 12.67 -15.06 -5.75
C LEU A 113 12.32 -16.41 -6.40
N GLU A 114 13.30 -17.30 -6.55
CA GLU A 114 13.13 -18.60 -7.22
C GLU A 114 12.21 -19.55 -6.43
N GLU A 115 12.08 -19.35 -5.12
CA GLU A 115 11.21 -20.12 -4.24
C GLU A 115 9.78 -19.56 -4.18
N ILE A 116 9.58 -18.33 -4.64
CA ILE A 116 8.30 -17.63 -4.56
C ILE A 116 7.53 -17.85 -5.86
N LYS A 117 6.35 -18.46 -5.75
CA LYS A 117 5.42 -18.54 -6.88
C LYS A 117 4.92 -17.13 -7.23
N PRO A 118 5.14 -16.63 -8.47
CA PRO A 118 4.65 -15.32 -8.87
C PRO A 118 3.12 -15.32 -8.99
N ASP A 119 2.50 -14.19 -8.61
CA ASP A 119 1.07 -13.96 -8.69
C ASP A 119 0.78 -12.73 -9.57
N TYR A 120 0.25 -12.99 -10.77
CA TYR A 120 -0.06 -11.97 -11.77
C TYR A 120 -1.52 -11.48 -11.70
N ARG A 121 -2.31 -11.94 -10.72
CA ARG A 121 -3.73 -11.58 -10.65
C ARG A 121 -3.87 -10.11 -10.25
N PRO A 122 -4.46 -9.26 -11.11
CA PRO A 122 -4.58 -7.84 -10.84
C PRO A 122 -5.43 -7.58 -9.61
N VAL A 123 -5.20 -6.45 -8.96
CA VAL A 123 -5.98 -6.00 -7.80
C VAL A 123 -6.51 -4.61 -8.11
N LYS A 124 -7.83 -4.45 -8.02
CA LYS A 124 -8.48 -3.15 -8.10
C LYS A 124 -9.54 -3.10 -7.01
N ARG A 125 -9.33 -2.25 -6.00
CA ARG A 125 -10.32 -2.10 -4.94
C ARG A 125 -11.62 -1.52 -5.52
N PRO A 126 -12.78 -1.99 -5.02
CA PRO A 126 -14.08 -1.49 -5.45
C PRO A 126 -14.22 0.01 -5.13
N PRO A 127 -14.98 0.77 -5.94
CA PRO A 127 -15.27 2.15 -5.62
C PRO A 127 -16.14 2.23 -4.35
N PRO A 128 -16.15 3.38 -3.63
CA PRO A 128 -16.86 3.52 -2.36
C PRO A 128 -18.34 3.11 -2.40
N LEU A 129 -19.03 3.39 -3.51
CA LEU A 129 -20.44 3.04 -3.68
C LEU A 129 -20.68 1.53 -3.72
N GLU A 130 -19.76 0.73 -4.28
CA GLU A 130 -19.87 -0.73 -4.28
C GLU A 130 -19.71 -1.30 -2.87
N ILE A 131 -18.75 -0.78 -2.08
CA ILE A 131 -18.59 -1.17 -0.67
C ILE A 131 -19.83 -0.77 0.14
N TYR A 132 -20.35 0.44 -0.09
CA TYR A 132 -21.49 0.99 0.62
C TYR A 132 -22.76 0.14 0.50
N LYS A 133 -22.94 -0.60 -0.60
CA LYS A 133 -24.08 -1.52 -0.80
C LYS A 133 -24.18 -2.56 0.32
N TYR A 134 -23.04 -3.06 0.80
CA TYR A 134 -22.93 -4.10 1.82
C TYR A 134 -22.91 -3.55 3.25
N LEU A 135 -22.80 -2.22 3.43
CA LEU A 135 -22.82 -1.63 4.76
C LEU A 135 -24.25 -1.56 5.34
N PRO A 136 -24.41 -1.52 6.68
CA PRO A 136 -25.70 -1.41 7.36
C PRO A 136 -26.44 -0.07 7.15
N LYS A 137 -25.75 0.97 6.67
CA LYS A 137 -26.30 2.31 6.36
C LYS A 137 -26.91 3.05 7.57
N THR A 138 -26.55 2.67 8.78
CA THR A 138 -27.04 3.29 10.02
C THR A 138 -26.43 4.67 10.29
N ASN A 139 -25.27 4.97 9.71
CA ASN A 139 -24.48 6.17 10.01
C ASN A 139 -24.23 6.37 11.52
N CYS A 140 -24.06 5.29 12.28
CA CYS A 140 -23.92 5.33 13.74
C CYS A 140 -22.65 6.04 14.25
N LYS A 141 -21.63 6.18 13.40
CA LYS A 141 -20.31 6.77 13.71
C LYS A 141 -19.46 6.00 14.72
N GLU A 142 -19.86 4.78 15.09
CA GLU A 142 -19.12 3.92 16.02
C GLU A 142 -17.76 3.45 15.46
N CYS A 143 -17.60 3.49 14.13
CA CYS A 143 -16.32 3.24 13.45
C CYS A 143 -15.41 4.49 13.37
N GLY A 144 -15.83 5.63 13.93
CA GLY A 144 -15.08 6.90 13.90
C GLY A 144 -15.33 7.78 12.66
N GLU A 145 -16.14 7.32 11.71
CA GLU A 145 -16.45 8.07 10.47
C GLU A 145 -17.81 8.76 10.50
N LEU A 146 -17.93 9.89 9.78
CA LEU A 146 -19.13 10.73 9.79
C LEU A 146 -20.38 10.06 9.21
N SER A 147 -20.19 9.12 8.29
CA SER A 147 -21.26 8.34 7.65
C SER A 147 -20.72 7.00 7.15
N CYS A 148 -21.61 6.05 6.89
CA CYS A 148 -21.25 4.78 6.26
C CYS A 148 -20.62 4.99 4.87
N LEU A 149 -21.03 6.03 4.13
CA LEU A 149 -20.41 6.37 2.84
C LEU A 149 -18.99 6.92 3.01
N ALA A 150 -18.74 7.75 4.03
CA ALA A 150 -17.40 8.22 4.35
C ALA A 150 -16.48 7.05 4.75
N PHE A 151 -17.00 6.12 5.57
CA PHE A 151 -16.32 4.88 5.91
C PHE A 151 -15.99 4.02 4.69
N ALA A 152 -16.97 3.78 3.81
CA ALA A 152 -16.74 3.09 2.55
C ALA A 152 -15.66 3.78 1.69
N GLY A 153 -15.64 5.12 1.69
CA GLY A 153 -14.60 5.92 1.05
C GLY A 153 -13.19 5.60 1.56
N LYS A 154 -12.99 5.60 2.88
CA LYS A 154 -11.69 5.26 3.49
C LYS A 154 -11.30 3.80 3.29
N VAL A 155 -12.26 2.87 3.36
CA VAL A 155 -12.02 1.45 3.08
C VAL A 155 -11.58 1.25 1.62
N ALA A 156 -12.21 1.93 0.66
CA ALA A 156 -11.87 1.82 -0.77
C ALA A 156 -10.39 2.18 -1.05
N ILE A 157 -9.83 3.15 -0.31
CA ILE A 157 -8.46 3.61 -0.49
C ILE A 157 -7.47 3.01 0.53
N GLY A 158 -7.92 2.09 1.39
CA GLY A 158 -7.11 1.36 2.38
C GLY A 158 -6.79 2.13 3.67
N GLU A 159 -7.44 3.26 3.92
CA GLU A 159 -7.27 4.11 5.12
C GLU A 159 -8.08 3.63 6.32
N ALA A 160 -9.08 2.78 6.11
CA ALA A 160 -9.84 2.12 7.17
C ALA A 160 -9.95 0.62 6.87
N GLU A 161 -9.96 -0.20 7.93
CA GLU A 161 -10.25 -1.63 7.82
C GLU A 161 -11.76 -1.85 7.88
N ILE A 162 -12.27 -2.76 7.05
CA ILE A 162 -13.70 -3.04 6.96
C ILE A 162 -14.26 -3.61 8.27
N SER A 163 -13.42 -4.33 9.03
CA SER A 163 -13.72 -4.90 10.35
C SER A 163 -13.98 -3.86 11.44
N LEU A 164 -13.70 -2.58 11.20
CA LEU A 164 -14.00 -1.51 12.15
C LEU A 164 -15.49 -1.16 12.24
N CYS A 165 -16.34 -1.68 11.33
CA CYS A 165 -17.78 -1.49 11.42
C CYS A 165 -18.40 -2.53 12.39
N PRO A 166 -18.87 -2.13 13.58
CA PRO A 166 -19.35 -3.07 14.59
C PRO A 166 -20.69 -3.74 14.23
N HIS A 167 -21.43 -3.17 13.29
CA HIS A 167 -22.72 -3.68 12.85
C HIS A 167 -22.64 -4.47 11.53
N LEU A 168 -21.43 -4.68 10.99
CA LEU A 168 -21.29 -5.47 9.77
C LEU A 168 -21.54 -6.94 10.09
N THR A 169 -22.49 -7.54 9.36
CA THR A 169 -22.76 -8.98 9.46
C THR A 169 -21.55 -9.79 9.02
N PHE A 170 -21.37 -10.97 9.60
CA PHE A 170 -20.30 -11.89 9.22
C PHE A 170 -20.27 -12.20 7.71
N GLU A 171 -21.43 -12.46 7.09
CA GLU A 171 -21.55 -12.72 5.66
C GLU A 171 -21.03 -11.55 4.79
N ASN A 172 -21.48 -10.32 5.07
CA ASN A 172 -20.99 -9.14 4.36
C ASN A 172 -19.49 -8.87 4.60
N LEU A 173 -18.95 -9.24 5.77
CA LEU A 173 -17.52 -9.12 6.04
C LEU A 173 -16.71 -10.06 5.14
N GLU A 174 -17.14 -11.31 4.99
CA GLU A 174 -16.49 -12.28 4.08
C GLU A 174 -16.53 -11.79 2.63
N LEU A 175 -17.71 -11.39 2.14
CA LEU A 175 -17.88 -10.88 0.77
C LEU A 175 -16.99 -9.67 0.49
N LEU A 176 -16.96 -8.70 1.41
CA LEU A 176 -16.13 -7.51 1.26
C LEU A 176 -14.65 -7.84 1.36
N THR A 177 -14.23 -8.80 2.18
CA THR A 177 -12.83 -9.21 2.27
C THR A 177 -12.33 -9.74 0.93
N VAL A 178 -13.09 -10.65 0.30
CA VAL A 178 -12.77 -11.16 -1.04
C VAL A 178 -12.71 -10.04 -2.08
N LEU A 179 -13.69 -9.14 -2.06
CA LEU A 179 -13.77 -8.02 -3.00
C LEU A 179 -12.60 -7.04 -2.84
N LEU A 180 -12.13 -6.80 -1.61
CA LEU A 180 -11.03 -5.88 -1.32
C LEU A 180 -9.65 -6.46 -1.66
N GLU A 181 -9.50 -7.78 -1.65
CA GLU A 181 -8.27 -8.49 -2.04
C GLU A 181 -8.13 -8.70 -3.56
N GLY A 182 -9.07 -8.16 -4.35
CA GLY A 182 -9.11 -8.30 -5.80
C GLY A 182 -9.70 -9.63 -6.27
N GLY A 183 -10.42 -10.35 -5.40
CA GLY A 183 -11.28 -11.45 -5.80
C GLY A 183 -12.60 -10.94 -6.38
N THR A 184 -13.18 -11.70 -7.30
CA THR A 184 -14.62 -11.60 -7.61
C THR A 184 -15.38 -12.45 -6.58
N PRO A 185 -16.35 -11.88 -5.84
CA PRO A 185 -17.26 -12.69 -5.03
C PRO A 185 -18.12 -13.60 -5.90
#